data_AF-R7HGW0-F1
#
_entry.id   AF-R7HGW0-F1
#
_cell.length_a   1.000
_cell.length_b   1.000
_cell.length_c   1.000
_cell.angle_alpha   90.00
_cell.angle_beta   90.00
_cell.angle_gamma   90.00
#
_symmetry.space_group_name_H-M   'P 1'
#
loop_
_entity.id
_entity.type
_entity.pdbx_description
1 polymer ?
#
loop_
_entity_poly.entity_id
_entity_poly.type
_entity_poly.pdbx_seq_one_letter_code
_entity_poly.pdbx_strand_id
1 'polypeptide(L)'
;MCLFICSCSYKDNREDYNFLEDNSIRFIKNDTGIILLINKNDIFYKVILNDIDDIYYDYVIDINKTRYFCNNDIIYRRDDKIEIMMNNKRLCIYMDRYKDSDYRDCNFIYLYDINKDFYIELNDNMVLLYDSYTKFNYKFMYMLARVWIDSYTIDNDCYTTITFEGDDYTVTSYKRRGKTIHKKLIS
;
A
#
# COMPACT_ATOMS: atom_id res chain seq x y z
N MET A 1 1.36 43.92 10.82
CA MET A 1 1.13 42.46 10.82
C MET A 1 0.88 42.07 9.37
N CYS A 2 1.89 41.55 8.68
CA CYS A 2 1.77 41.18 7.27
C CYS A 2 1.33 39.72 7.16
N LEU A 3 0.15 39.48 6.59
CA LEU A 3 -0.26 38.16 6.13
C LEU A 3 0.57 37.82 4.89
N PHE A 4 1.46 36.84 4.99
CA PHE A 4 2.03 36.18 3.82
C PHE A 4 0.98 35.20 3.27
N ILE A 5 0.34 35.57 2.17
CA ILE A 5 -0.44 34.64 1.36
C ILE A 5 0.57 33.94 0.45
N CYS A 6 1.00 32.73 0.81
CA CYS A 6 1.85 31.93 -0.05
C CYS A 6 1.15 31.73 -1.41
N SER A 7 1.88 32.03 -2.48
CA SER A 7 1.45 31.77 -3.84
C SER A 7 1.16 30.27 -4.00
N CYS A 8 -0.10 29.91 -4.22
CA CYS A 8 -0.45 28.61 -4.74
C CYS A 8 0.09 28.53 -6.17
N SER A 9 1.30 28.01 -6.34
CA SER A 9 1.72 27.47 -7.63
C SER A 9 0.74 26.35 -7.97
N TYR A 10 -0.03 26.55 -9.05
CA TYR A 10 -0.89 25.52 -9.63
C TYR A 10 0.02 24.31 -9.95
N LYS A 11 0.04 23.32 -9.05
CA LYS A 11 0.60 22.02 -9.37
C LYS A 11 -0.30 21.46 -10.44
N ASP A 12 0.26 21.10 -11.59
CA ASP A 12 -0.42 20.33 -12.63
C ASP A 12 -1.39 19.34 -11.97
N ASN A 13 -2.61 19.24 -12.49
CA ASN A 13 -3.60 18.29 -11.99
C ASN A 13 -3.02 16.87 -12.16
N ARG A 14 -2.27 16.40 -11.16
CA ARG A 14 -1.79 15.03 -10.98
C ARG A 14 -2.98 14.13 -10.59
N GLU A 15 -4.11 14.31 -11.28
CA GLU A 15 -5.34 13.54 -11.10
C GLU A 15 -5.27 12.20 -11.83
N ASP A 16 -4.15 11.90 -12.50
CA ASP A 16 -3.92 10.61 -13.15
C ASP A 16 -3.34 9.58 -12.18
N TYR A 17 -4.10 8.49 -12.00
CA TYR A 17 -3.67 7.22 -11.39
C TYR A 17 -2.30 6.73 -11.88
N ASN A 18 -1.88 7.17 -13.06
CA ASN A 18 -0.68 6.74 -13.76
C ASN A 18 0.60 7.45 -13.32
N PHE A 19 0.51 8.52 -12.52
CA PHE A 19 1.70 9.11 -11.91
C PHE A 19 1.96 8.45 -10.56
N LEU A 20 2.84 7.46 -10.57
CA LEU A 20 3.36 6.80 -9.38
C LEU A 20 4.82 7.21 -9.25
N GLU A 21 5.19 7.86 -8.14
CA GLU A 21 6.56 8.31 -7.91
C GLU A 21 7.51 7.11 -7.96
N ASP A 22 8.75 7.31 -8.40
CA ASP A 22 9.74 6.22 -8.32
C ASP A 22 9.91 5.78 -6.86
N ASN A 23 10.20 4.50 -6.67
CA ASN A 23 10.31 3.87 -5.36
C ASN A 23 9.05 4.04 -4.51
N SER A 24 7.87 3.78 -5.07
CA SER A 24 6.62 3.85 -4.32
C SER A 24 5.68 2.66 -4.51
N ILE A 25 4.84 2.43 -3.51
CA ILE A 25 3.76 1.44 -3.50
C ILE A 25 2.45 2.18 -3.29
N ARG A 26 1.48 1.96 -4.19
CA ARG A 26 0.13 2.52 -4.11
C ARG A 26 -0.90 1.42 -3.91
N PHE A 27 -1.69 1.59 -2.86
CA PHE A 27 -2.85 0.78 -2.53
C PHE A 27 -4.08 1.39 -3.19
N ILE A 28 -4.76 0.59 -4.00
CA ILE A 28 -6.01 0.96 -4.67
C ILE A 28 -7.05 -0.09 -4.30
N LYS A 29 -8.14 0.36 -3.67
CA LYS A 29 -9.31 -0.46 -3.39
C LYS A 29 -10.47 0.01 -4.24
N ASN A 30 -11.26 -0.91 -4.76
CA ASN A 30 -12.52 -0.64 -5.43
C ASN A 30 -13.61 -1.57 -4.87
N ASP A 31 -14.81 -1.53 -5.45
CA ASP A 31 -15.93 -2.37 -5.01
C ASP A 31 -15.70 -3.87 -5.24
N THR A 32 -14.73 -4.23 -6.10
CA THR A 32 -14.51 -5.60 -6.55
C THR A 32 -13.24 -6.23 -5.99
N GLY A 33 -12.31 -5.44 -5.47
CA GLY A 33 -11.05 -5.92 -4.91
C GLY A 33 -10.01 -4.85 -4.61
N ILE A 34 -8.77 -5.31 -4.44
CA ILE A 34 -7.63 -4.50 -4.03
C ILE A 34 -6.44 -4.85 -4.93
N ILE A 35 -5.77 -3.79 -5.40
CA ILE A 35 -4.56 -3.86 -6.22
C ILE A 35 -3.47 -3.04 -5.54
N LEU A 36 -2.23 -3.54 -5.60
CA LEU A 36 -1.05 -2.71 -5.39
C LEU A 36 -0.39 -2.40 -6.72
N LEU A 37 -0.09 -1.12 -6.92
CA LEU A 37 0.82 -0.67 -7.96
C LEU A 37 2.16 -0.35 -7.32
N ILE A 38 3.24 -0.84 -7.92
CA ILE A 38 4.59 -0.59 -7.45
C ILE A 38 5.36 0.03 -8.61
N ASN A 39 5.99 1.18 -8.36
CA ASN A 39 6.97 1.75 -9.27
C ASN A 39 8.35 1.64 -8.63
N LYS A 40 9.24 0.92 -9.30
CA LYS A 40 10.62 0.77 -8.87
C LYS A 40 11.56 0.92 -10.07
N ASN A 41 12.44 1.92 -10.02
CA ASN A 41 13.35 2.29 -11.09
C ASN A 41 12.61 2.46 -12.43
N ASP A 42 11.44 3.11 -12.41
CA ASP A 42 10.54 3.28 -13.55
C ASP A 42 9.96 1.99 -14.16
N ILE A 43 10.06 0.87 -13.44
CA ILE A 43 9.40 -0.39 -13.78
C ILE A 43 8.11 -0.52 -12.96
N PHE A 44 7.00 -0.75 -13.66
CA PHE A 44 5.66 -0.80 -13.07
C PHE A 44 5.20 -2.24 -12.85
N TYR A 45 4.95 -2.58 -11.59
CA TYR A 45 4.41 -3.88 -11.19
C TYR A 45 2.98 -3.72 -10.69
N LYS A 46 2.10 -4.60 -11.17
CA LYS A 46 0.74 -4.74 -10.66
C LYS A 46 0.63 -6.02 -9.83
N VAL A 47 0.41 -5.88 -8.53
CA VAL A 47 0.10 -7.00 -7.63
C VAL A 47 -1.41 -7.03 -7.44
N ILE A 48 -2.05 -8.07 -7.97
CA ILE A 48 -3.50 -8.24 -7.89
C ILE A 48 -3.78 -9.05 -6.63
N LEU A 49 -4.44 -8.48 -5.62
CA LEU A 49 -4.86 -9.23 -4.43
C LEU A 49 -6.23 -9.89 -4.64
N ASN A 50 -7.21 -9.12 -5.12
CA ASN A 50 -8.52 -9.61 -5.57
C ASN A 50 -8.96 -8.80 -6.79
N ASP A 51 -9.52 -9.51 -7.77
CA ASP A 51 -10.13 -9.02 -9.02
C ASP A 51 -9.25 -8.14 -9.94
N ILE A 52 -9.63 -8.01 -11.20
CA ILE A 52 -8.80 -7.43 -12.27
C ILE A 52 -9.35 -6.07 -12.71
N ASP A 53 -8.59 -5.00 -12.47
CA ASP A 53 -8.74 -3.73 -13.19
C ASP A 53 -7.77 -3.62 -14.38
N ASP A 54 -8.20 -2.91 -15.42
CA ASP A 54 -7.41 -2.49 -16.59
C ASP A 54 -6.46 -1.34 -16.22
N ILE A 55 -5.35 -1.70 -15.59
CA ILE A 55 -4.22 -0.81 -15.30
C ILE A 55 -3.04 -1.24 -16.16
N TYR A 56 -2.23 -0.30 -16.64
CA TYR A 56 -0.98 -0.58 -17.35
C TYR A 56 0.12 -1.05 -16.39
N TYR A 57 0.91 -2.03 -16.81
CA TYR A 57 2.00 -2.62 -16.03
C TYR A 57 3.01 -3.26 -16.97
N ASP A 58 4.27 -3.32 -16.53
CA ASP A 58 5.31 -4.13 -17.17
C ASP A 58 5.21 -5.59 -16.70
N TYR A 59 4.85 -5.79 -15.42
CA TYR A 59 4.71 -7.10 -14.80
C TYR A 59 3.41 -7.22 -14.00
N VAL A 60 2.76 -8.39 -14.09
CA VAL A 60 1.64 -8.77 -13.21
C VAL A 60 2.02 -9.91 -12.29
N ILE A 61 1.72 -9.71 -11.01
CA ILE A 61 1.78 -10.74 -9.97
C ILE A 61 0.36 -11.00 -9.51
N ASP A 62 -0.25 -12.05 -10.05
CA ASP A 62 -1.55 -12.56 -9.59
C ASP A 62 -1.31 -13.46 -8.37
N ILE A 63 -1.72 -12.99 -7.19
CA ILE A 63 -1.53 -13.71 -5.93
C ILE A 63 -2.43 -14.93 -5.78
N ASN A 64 -3.25 -15.27 -6.75
CA ASN A 64 -3.92 -16.57 -6.76
C ASN A 64 -3.10 -17.58 -7.56
N LYS A 65 -2.27 -17.13 -8.51
CA LYS A 65 -1.51 -17.99 -9.45
C LYS A 65 -0.01 -18.09 -9.17
N THR A 66 0.63 -17.03 -8.69
CA THR A 66 2.09 -16.95 -8.50
C THR A 66 2.54 -17.23 -7.06
N ARG A 67 3.30 -18.30 -6.80
CA ARG A 67 3.84 -18.58 -5.43
C ARG A 67 5.10 -17.78 -5.09
N TYR A 68 5.93 -17.52 -6.08
CA TYR A 68 7.20 -16.82 -5.92
C TYR A 68 7.46 -15.99 -7.17
N PHE A 69 7.94 -14.76 -6.99
CA PHE A 69 8.42 -13.90 -8.05
C PHE A 69 9.64 -13.15 -7.57
N CYS A 70 10.65 -13.06 -8.43
CA CYS A 70 11.85 -12.31 -8.13
C CYS A 70 12.31 -11.65 -9.42
N ASN A 71 12.45 -10.34 -9.35
CA ASN A 71 13.17 -9.53 -10.31
C ASN A 71 14.22 -8.74 -9.50
N ASN A 72 15.23 -8.17 -10.18
CA ASN A 72 16.32 -7.42 -9.55
C ASN A 72 15.82 -6.35 -8.56
N ASP A 73 14.61 -5.85 -8.80
CA ASP A 73 14.01 -4.71 -8.10
C ASP A 73 13.01 -5.10 -6.99
N ILE A 74 12.35 -6.26 -7.12
CA ILE A 74 11.27 -6.69 -6.23
C ILE A 74 11.33 -8.20 -6.01
N ILE A 75 11.19 -8.61 -4.75
CA ILE A 75 10.99 -10.01 -4.36
C ILE A 75 9.58 -10.14 -3.79
N TYR A 76 8.80 -11.04 -4.37
CA TYR A 76 7.51 -11.48 -3.88
C TYR A 76 7.56 -12.95 -3.48
N ARG A 77 7.07 -13.26 -2.28
CA ARG A 77 6.92 -14.64 -1.78
C ARG A 77 5.54 -14.81 -1.16
N ARG A 78 4.87 -15.89 -1.53
CA ARG A 78 3.58 -16.28 -0.97
C ARG A 78 3.78 -17.42 0.02
N ASP A 79 3.72 -17.08 1.30
CA ASP A 79 3.66 -18.02 2.41
C ASP A 79 2.39 -17.73 3.24
N ASP A 80 2.48 -17.69 4.57
CA ASP A 80 1.38 -17.29 5.46
C ASP A 80 0.92 -15.84 5.25
N LYS A 81 1.83 -15.02 4.73
CA LYS A 81 1.62 -13.64 4.30
C LYS A 81 2.25 -13.44 2.94
N ILE A 82 1.86 -12.37 2.27
CA ILE A 82 2.57 -11.90 1.08
C ILE A 82 3.67 -10.96 1.56
N GLU A 83 4.90 -11.24 1.16
CA GLU A 83 6.04 -10.39 1.43
C GLU A 83 6.52 -9.72 0.15
N ILE A 84 6.75 -8.41 0.22
CA ILE A 84 7.29 -7.59 -0.86
C ILE A 84 8.50 -6.85 -0.32
N MET A 85 9.67 -7.14 -0.89
CA MET A 85 10.91 -6.41 -0.60
C MET A 85 11.11 -5.28 -1.59
N MET A 86 11.32 -4.06 -1.09
CA MET A 86 11.56 -2.86 -1.89
C MET A 86 12.52 -1.92 -1.16
N ASN A 87 13.66 -1.59 -1.78
CA ASN A 87 14.70 -0.73 -1.18
C ASN A 87 15.08 -1.12 0.27
N ASN A 88 15.31 -2.42 0.52
CA ASN A 88 15.58 -2.97 1.86
C ASN A 88 14.44 -2.78 2.89
N LYS A 89 13.29 -2.24 2.49
CA LYS A 89 12.07 -2.19 3.29
C LYS A 89 11.19 -3.38 2.94
N ARG A 90 10.59 -3.99 3.95
CA ARG A 90 9.71 -5.15 3.80
C ARG A 90 8.26 -4.76 4.08
N LEU A 91 7.43 -4.85 3.04
CA LEU A 91 5.98 -4.78 3.15
C LEU A 91 5.42 -6.19 3.31
N CYS A 92 4.58 -6.37 4.32
CA CYS A 92 3.87 -7.61 4.59
C CYS A 92 2.37 -7.39 4.47
N ILE A 93 1.70 -8.21 3.67
CA ILE A 93 0.24 -8.20 3.50
C ILE A 93 -0.32 -9.48 4.12
N TYR A 94 -1.14 -9.33 5.15
CA TYR A 94 -1.72 -10.43 5.90
C TYR A 94 -3.15 -10.70 5.44
N MET A 95 -3.38 -11.93 4.95
CA MET A 95 -4.64 -12.34 4.32
C MET A 95 -5.51 -13.22 5.20
N ASP A 96 -4.90 -13.97 6.12
CA ASP A 96 -5.62 -14.80 7.08
C ASP A 96 -4.89 -14.82 8.43
N ARG A 97 -5.61 -15.24 9.47
CA ARG A 97 -5.10 -15.31 10.85
C ARG A 97 -3.82 -16.14 10.89
N TYR A 98 -2.74 -15.58 11.41
CA TYR A 98 -1.61 -16.37 11.87
C TYR A 98 -1.20 -16.02 13.30
N LYS A 99 -0.76 -17.07 14.00
CA LYS A 99 -0.43 -17.11 15.42
C LYS A 99 0.71 -16.15 15.72
N ASP A 100 0.47 -15.19 16.60
CA ASP A 100 1.32 -14.56 17.64
C ASP A 100 2.86 -14.40 17.50
N SER A 101 3.54 -14.75 16.40
CA SER A 101 5.01 -14.70 16.32
C SER A 101 5.64 -13.98 15.12
N ASP A 102 4.94 -13.74 14.01
CA ASP A 102 5.62 -13.44 12.73
C ASP A 102 5.51 -11.99 12.23
N TYR A 103 5.06 -11.06 13.08
CA TYR A 103 4.82 -9.66 12.71
C TYR A 103 6.03 -8.73 12.88
N ARG A 104 7.12 -9.21 13.49
CA ARG A 104 8.27 -8.37 13.93
C ARG A 104 9.17 -7.90 12.80
N ASP A 105 9.27 -8.71 11.76
CA ASP A 105 10.32 -8.50 10.77
C ASP A 105 9.85 -7.55 9.64
N CYS A 106 8.62 -7.02 9.70
CA CYS A 106 8.05 -6.15 8.66
C CYS A 106 8.30 -4.67 8.98
N ASN A 107 8.44 -3.84 7.94
CA ASN A 107 8.45 -2.38 8.12
C ASN A 107 7.05 -1.80 7.89
N PHE A 108 6.29 -2.40 6.98
CA PHE A 108 4.95 -1.96 6.61
C PHE A 108 4.01 -3.15 6.71
N ILE A 109 2.86 -2.98 7.35
CA ILE A 109 1.84 -4.01 7.53
C ILE A 109 0.56 -3.58 6.84
N TYR A 110 0.02 -4.43 5.99
CA TYR A 110 -1.33 -4.27 5.44
C TYR A 110 -2.24 -5.42 5.88
N LEU A 111 -3.39 -5.09 6.46
CA LEU A 111 -4.43 -6.03 6.87
C LEU A 111 -5.51 -6.14 5.79
N TYR A 112 -5.55 -7.28 5.11
CA TYR A 112 -6.32 -7.45 3.88
C TYR A 112 -7.80 -7.82 4.11
N ASP A 113 -8.11 -8.72 5.04
CA ASP A 113 -9.45 -9.29 5.19
C ASP A 113 -10.37 -8.42 6.07
N ILE A 114 -11.20 -7.60 5.42
CA ILE A 114 -12.13 -6.67 6.08
C ILE A 114 -13.20 -7.35 6.96
N ASN A 115 -13.49 -8.63 6.72
CA ASN A 115 -14.58 -9.34 7.37
C ASN A 115 -14.15 -10.02 8.68
N LYS A 116 -12.86 -9.98 9.00
CA LYS A 116 -12.31 -10.65 10.17
C LYS A 116 -11.90 -9.67 11.26
N ASP A 117 -11.95 -10.20 12.47
CA ASP A 117 -11.45 -9.52 13.65
C ASP A 117 -9.97 -9.86 13.83
N PHE A 118 -9.10 -8.85 13.85
CA PHE A 118 -7.64 -9.05 13.86
C PHE A 118 -7.07 -9.07 15.27
N TYR A 119 -6.21 -10.05 15.54
CA TYR A 119 -5.28 -10.04 16.65
C TYR A 119 -3.86 -10.22 16.11
N ILE A 120 -3.03 -9.18 16.23
CA ILE A 120 -1.62 -9.22 15.87
C ILE A 120 -0.84 -8.51 16.98
N GLU A 121 0.43 -8.85 17.18
CA GLU A 121 1.36 -8.07 18.02
C GLU A 121 2.26 -7.24 17.10
N LEU A 122 2.25 -5.93 17.24
CA LEU A 122 3.06 -5.01 16.45
C LEU A 122 4.35 -4.77 17.22
N ASN A 123 5.48 -5.00 16.56
CA ASN A 123 6.79 -4.67 17.10
C ASN A 123 7.58 -3.94 16.00
N ASP A 124 8.10 -2.75 16.31
CA ASP A 124 9.02 -1.96 15.47
C ASP A 124 8.62 -1.75 13.99
N ASN A 125 7.31 -1.81 13.69
CA ASN A 125 6.78 -1.49 12.37
C ASN A 125 6.66 0.02 12.17
N MET A 126 6.95 0.51 10.96
CA MET A 126 6.85 1.93 10.59
C MET A 126 5.40 2.34 10.34
N VAL A 127 4.64 1.52 9.61
CA VAL A 127 3.28 1.87 9.18
C VAL A 127 2.33 0.67 9.22
N LEU A 128 1.11 0.92 9.72
CA LEU A 128 -0.04 0.05 9.60
C LEU A 128 -1.05 0.60 8.59
N LEU A 129 -1.43 -0.23 7.63
CA LEU A 129 -2.50 0.01 6.68
C LEU A 129 -3.66 -0.96 6.94
N TYR A 130 -4.88 -0.44 6.90
CA TYR A 130 -6.09 -1.25 7.11
C TYR A 130 -7.30 -0.62 6.42
N ASP A 131 -8.39 -1.36 6.29
CA ASP A 131 -9.61 -0.91 5.62
C ASP A 131 -10.48 -0.01 6.52
N SER A 132 -11.20 0.96 5.95
CA SER A 132 -12.07 1.89 6.72
C SER A 132 -13.16 1.22 7.55
N TYR A 133 -13.47 -0.05 7.26
CA TYR A 133 -14.46 -0.83 7.99
C TYR A 133 -13.87 -2.06 8.70
N THR A 134 -12.54 -2.14 8.84
CA THR A 134 -11.90 -3.22 9.59
C THR A 134 -12.39 -3.23 11.04
N LYS A 135 -12.81 -4.40 11.50
CA LYS A 135 -13.13 -4.64 12.92
C LYS A 135 -11.86 -5.06 13.65
N PHE A 136 -11.58 -4.34 14.72
CA PHE A 136 -10.44 -4.63 15.59
C PHE A 136 -10.89 -5.18 16.92
N ASN A 137 -10.21 -6.23 17.35
CA ASN A 137 -10.53 -6.83 18.62
C ASN A 137 -9.97 -5.96 19.74
N TYR A 138 -10.54 -6.10 20.93
CA TYR A 138 -10.13 -5.27 22.07
C TYR A 138 -8.63 -5.41 22.41
N LYS A 139 -8.04 -6.59 22.16
CA LYS A 139 -6.63 -6.83 22.45
C LYS A 139 -5.72 -6.10 21.47
N PHE A 140 -6.08 -6.05 20.20
CA PHE A 140 -5.36 -5.34 19.15
C PHE A 140 -5.50 -3.84 19.33
N MET A 141 -6.71 -3.35 19.65
CA MET A 141 -6.92 -1.95 20.03
C MET A 141 -6.05 -1.55 21.23
N TYR A 142 -5.99 -2.39 22.26
CA TYR A 142 -5.12 -2.15 23.42
C TYR A 142 -3.63 -2.11 23.03
N MET A 143 -3.20 -2.98 22.11
CA MET A 143 -1.82 -3.04 21.68
C MET A 143 -1.45 -1.87 20.76
N LEU A 144 -2.34 -1.45 19.84
CA LEU A 144 -2.20 -0.21 19.06
C LEU A 144 -1.99 1.02 19.94
N ALA A 145 -2.70 1.09 21.08
CA ALA A 145 -2.52 2.18 22.04
C ALA A 145 -1.16 2.17 22.77
N ARG A 146 -0.40 1.06 22.68
CA ARG A 146 0.90 0.88 23.36
C ARG A 146 2.09 1.05 22.42
N VAL A 147 1.88 1.03 21.12
CA VAL A 147 2.93 1.17 20.12
C VAL A 147 2.79 2.52 19.42
N TRP A 148 3.92 3.12 19.07
CA TRP A 148 3.92 4.35 18.28
C TRP A 148 4.14 3.98 16.82
N ILE A 149 3.03 3.83 16.09
CA ILE A 149 3.02 3.44 14.68
C ILE A 149 2.09 4.38 13.91
N ASP A 150 2.51 4.79 12.72
CA ASP A 150 1.62 5.53 11.83
C ASP A 150 0.56 4.59 11.27
N SER A 151 -0.71 5.00 11.34
CA SER A 151 -1.82 4.17 10.90
C SER A 151 -2.64 4.90 9.84
N TYR A 152 -2.82 4.28 8.68
CA TYR A 152 -3.57 4.85 7.57
C TYR A 152 -4.67 3.90 7.10
N THR A 153 -5.79 4.50 6.75
CA THR A 153 -6.96 3.79 6.26
C THR A 153 -6.97 3.74 4.73
N ILE A 154 -7.37 2.61 4.17
CA ILE A 154 -7.61 2.40 2.74
C ILE A 154 -9.13 2.31 2.54
N ASP A 155 -9.64 3.05 1.56
CA ASP A 155 -11.06 3.15 1.25
C ASP A 155 -11.29 3.03 -0.26
N ASN A 156 -12.50 2.65 -0.66
CA ASN A 156 -12.93 2.61 -2.06
C ASN A 156 -12.85 4.00 -2.68
N ASP A 157 -13.03 5.09 -1.96
CA ASP A 157 -12.98 6.42 -2.57
C ASP A 157 -11.59 7.04 -2.60
N CYS A 158 -10.55 6.32 -2.18
CA CYS A 158 -9.19 6.84 -2.03
C CYS A 158 -8.14 5.90 -2.63
N TYR A 159 -6.95 6.45 -2.88
CA TYR A 159 -5.74 5.64 -2.99
C TYR A 159 -4.71 6.16 -1.99
N THR A 160 -3.92 5.25 -1.43
CA THR A 160 -2.85 5.56 -0.48
C THR A 160 -1.53 5.15 -1.09
N THR A 161 -0.58 6.07 -1.16
CA THR A 161 0.76 5.84 -1.71
C THR A 161 1.80 6.00 -0.62
N ILE A 162 2.68 5.02 -0.51
CA ILE A 162 3.90 5.08 0.28
C ILE A 162 5.05 5.29 -0.69
N THR A 163 5.80 6.36 -0.52
CA THR A 163 7.03 6.64 -1.27
C THR A 163 8.22 6.46 -0.35
N PHE A 164 9.21 5.68 -0.78
CA PHE A 164 10.42 5.39 0.00
C PHE A 164 11.53 6.37 -0.36
N GLU A 165 12.06 7.06 0.65
CA GLU A 165 13.05 8.13 0.51
C GLU A 165 14.26 7.81 1.40
N GLY A 166 15.15 6.94 0.90
CA GLY A 166 16.29 6.44 1.68
C GLY A 166 15.82 5.59 2.86
N ASP A 167 16.15 6.04 4.09
CA ASP A 167 15.70 5.38 5.31
C ASP A 167 14.29 5.81 5.75
N ASP A 168 13.75 6.89 5.15
CA ASP A 168 12.47 7.50 5.50
C ASP A 168 11.35 7.14 4.50
N TYR A 169 10.13 7.58 4.79
CA TYR A 169 8.97 7.39 3.93
C TYR A 169 8.00 8.57 4.00
N THR A 170 7.30 8.79 2.88
CA THR A 170 6.17 9.69 2.82
C THR A 170 4.91 8.88 2.53
N VAL A 171 3.86 9.05 3.35
CA VAL A 171 2.53 8.52 3.03
C VAL A 171 1.62 9.65 2.55
N THR A 172 0.98 9.44 1.41
CA THR A 172 -0.04 10.35 0.88
C THR A 172 -1.31 9.60 0.55
N SER A 173 -2.45 10.20 0.88
CA SER A 173 -3.77 9.66 0.54
C SER A 173 -4.58 10.72 -0.19
N TYR A 174 -5.16 10.35 -1.32
CA TYR A 174 -5.96 11.26 -2.14
C TYR A 174 -7.30 10.63 -2.50
N LYS A 175 -8.33 11.47 -2.57
CA LYS A 175 -9.65 11.07 -3.06
C LYS A 175 -9.58 10.77 -4.55
N ARG A 176 -10.14 9.63 -4.95
CA ARG A 176 -10.39 9.25 -6.33
C ARG A 176 -11.44 10.18 -6.93
N ARG A 177 -11.04 10.98 -7.93
CA ARG A 177 -11.93 11.87 -8.69
C ARG A 177 -12.01 11.34 -10.12
N GLY A 178 -13.07 10.60 -10.44
CA GLY A 178 -13.33 10.06 -11.79
C GLY A 178 -13.09 8.55 -11.94
N LYS A 179 -13.73 7.95 -12.97
CA LYS A 179 -13.68 6.50 -13.29
C LYS A 179 -12.58 6.13 -14.30
N THR A 180 -11.83 7.09 -14.82
CA THR A 180 -11.07 6.89 -16.05
C THR A 180 -9.58 7.01 -15.83
N ILE A 181 -8.89 5.90 -16.04
CA ILE A 181 -7.42 5.76 -16.06
C ILE A 181 -6.96 6.26 -17.44
N HIS A 182 -6.34 7.44 -17.53
CA HIS A 182 -5.85 7.97 -18.80
C HIS A 182 -4.33 8.16 -18.81
N LYS A 183 -3.71 7.70 -19.89
CA LYS A 183 -2.27 7.59 -20.10
C LYS A 183 -1.61 8.97 -20.22
N LYS A 184 -0.41 9.14 -19.64
CA LYS A 184 0.56 10.11 -20.18
C LYS A 184 1.27 9.45 -21.36
N LEU A 185 0.99 9.92 -22.58
CA LEU A 185 1.82 9.60 -23.72
C LEU A 185 3.19 10.23 -23.45
N ILE A 186 4.21 9.39 -23.29
CA ILE A 186 5.60 9.84 -23.31
C ILE A 186 5.84 10.35 -24.74
N SER A 187 6.08 11.66 -24.86
CA SER A 187 6.56 12.31 -26.07
C SER A 187 8.08 12.34 -26.09
#